data_AF-A0A2G9MR68-F1
#
_entry.id   AF-A0A2G9MR68-F1
#
_cell.length_a   1.000
_cell.length_b   1.000
_cell.length_c   1.000
_cell.angle_alpha   90.00
_cell.angle_beta   90.00
_cell.angle_gamma   90.00
#
_symmetry.space_group_name_H-M   'P 1'
#
loop_
_entity.id
_entity.type
_entity.pdbx_description
1 polymer ?
#
loop_
_entity_poly.entity_id
_entity_poly.type
_entity_poly.pdbx_seq_one_letter_code
_entity_poly.pdbx_strand_id
1 'polypeptide(L)'
;MVKNIIIDLSVSGGSKDSKLSEVQLSVDGSKLIFSGVPDNDGLEYVARNDFGEYFIVHRPKEDWGYDDFRLHVGMPNKLVETKVGCVRRLRDGGTTHISYTLNDKIGHLYFPSRFKTEEKPSNTYDGKSSTLENLATR
;
A
#
# COMPACT_ATOMS: atom_id res chain seq x y z
N MET A 1 34.51 -10.49 -4.39
CA MET A 1 33.65 -9.87 -5.42
C MET A 1 32.33 -10.61 -5.42
N VAL A 2 31.27 -10.02 -4.87
CA VAL A 2 29.93 -10.63 -4.89
C VAL A 2 29.29 -10.24 -6.22
N LYS A 3 28.92 -11.25 -7.03
CA LYS A 3 28.17 -11.05 -8.27
C LYS A 3 26.70 -10.86 -7.90
N ASN A 4 26.16 -9.67 -8.16
CA ASN A 4 24.72 -9.45 -8.12
C ASN A 4 24.12 -10.07 -9.39
N ILE A 5 23.30 -11.10 -9.21
CA ILE A 5 22.47 -11.65 -10.27
C ILE A 5 21.18 -10.84 -10.26
N ILE A 6 21.03 -9.95 -11.24
CA ILE A 6 19.79 -9.21 -11.48
C ILE A 6 18.97 -10.07 -12.44
N ILE A 7 17.92 -10.70 -11.93
CA ILE A 7 16.95 -11.44 -12.76
C ILE A 7 15.83 -10.47 -13.11
N ASP A 8 15.77 -10.07 -14.38
CA ASP A 8 14.68 -9.28 -14.92
C ASP A 8 13.52 -10.22 -15.32
N LEU A 9 12.52 -10.31 -14.45
CA LEU A 9 11.24 -10.94 -14.76
C LEU A 9 10.28 -9.84 -15.23
N SER A 10 10.46 -9.39 -16.47
CA SER A 10 9.47 -8.54 -17.14
C SER A 10 8.21 -9.35 -17.44
N VAL A 11 7.27 -9.35 -16.51
CA VAL A 11 5.87 -9.62 -16.81
C VAL A 11 5.40 -8.47 -17.69
N SER A 12 5.30 -8.73 -18.99
CA SER A 12 4.75 -7.84 -19.99
C SER A 12 3.24 -7.65 -19.75
N GLY A 13 2.91 -6.58 -19.05
CA GLY A 13 1.55 -6.14 -18.80
C GLY A 13 1.52 -4.69 -18.35
N GLY A 14 2.28 -3.81 -19.03
CA GLY A 14 2.26 -2.38 -18.76
C GLY A 14 0.93 -1.77 -19.20
N SER A 15 0.07 -1.46 -18.24
CA SER A 15 -0.97 -0.45 -18.43
C SER A 15 -0.32 0.94 -18.50
N LYS A 16 -0.91 1.85 -19.28
CA LYS A 16 -0.33 3.18 -19.56
C LYS A 16 -0.31 4.14 -18.36
N ASP A 17 -0.90 3.77 -17.22
CA ASP A 17 -1.14 4.69 -16.08
C ASP A 17 -0.47 4.28 -14.76
N SER A 18 0.26 3.15 -14.72
CA SER A 18 0.95 2.71 -13.50
C SER A 18 2.36 3.29 -13.44
N LYS A 19 2.51 4.50 -12.90
CA LYS A 19 3.83 5.13 -12.67
C LYS A 19 4.56 4.39 -11.55
N LEU A 20 5.84 4.08 -11.76
CA LEU A 20 6.71 3.66 -10.66
C LEU A 20 6.64 4.70 -9.55
N SER A 21 6.49 4.20 -8.33
CA SER A 21 6.43 5.05 -7.15
C SER A 21 7.76 5.77 -6.93
N GLU A 22 7.69 7.06 -6.60
CA GLU A 22 8.84 7.80 -6.09
C GLU A 22 9.20 7.35 -4.66
N VAL A 23 8.20 6.87 -3.92
CA VAL A 23 8.42 6.16 -2.65
C VAL A 23 9.04 4.82 -2.95
N GLN A 24 10.22 4.57 -2.39
CA GLN A 24 10.92 3.29 -2.45
C GLN A 24 10.93 2.63 -1.08
N LEU A 25 10.97 1.30 -1.08
CA LEU A 25 11.05 0.49 0.13
C LEU A 25 12.28 -0.40 0.07
N SER A 26 13.10 -0.35 1.11
CA SER A 26 14.12 -1.36 1.36
C SER A 26 13.88 -2.07 2.68
N VAL A 27 14.27 -3.35 2.72
CA VAL A 27 14.16 -4.20 3.91
C VAL A 27 15.57 -4.49 4.42
N ASP A 28 15.87 -4.02 5.63
CA ASP A 28 17.16 -4.23 6.30
C ASP A 28 16.92 -5.00 7.60
N GLY A 29 17.07 -6.33 7.54
CA GLY A 29 16.72 -7.23 8.64
C GLY A 29 15.24 -7.10 9.01
N SER A 30 14.95 -6.62 10.23
CA SER A 30 13.59 -6.36 10.72
C SER A 30 13.10 -4.93 10.48
N LYS A 31 13.90 -4.08 9.82
CA LYS A 31 13.56 -2.69 9.55
C LYS A 31 13.03 -2.52 8.13
N LEU A 32 11.94 -1.76 8.01
CA LEU A 32 11.47 -1.22 6.75
C LEU A 32 11.96 0.22 6.63
N ILE A 33 12.66 0.52 5.54
CA ILE A 33 13.20 1.85 5.28
C ILE A 33 12.48 2.42 4.06
N PHE A 34 11.77 3.53 4.27
CA PHE A 34 11.07 4.24 3.22
C PHE A 34 11.89 5.47 2.81
N SER A 35 12.09 5.67 1.52
CA SER A 35 12.70 6.86 0.95
C SER A 35 11.77 7.49 -0.09
N GLY A 36 11.95 8.79 -0.37
CA GLY A 36 11.08 9.51 -1.31
C GLY A 36 9.67 9.80 -0.78
N VAL A 37 9.45 9.67 0.53
CA VAL A 37 8.18 10.02 1.19
C VAL A 37 8.02 11.54 1.19
N PRO A 38 6.90 12.10 0.70
CA PRO A 38 6.66 13.54 0.74
C PRO A 38 6.61 14.09 2.17
N ASP A 39 7.17 15.28 2.38
CA ASP A 39 7.24 15.92 3.71
C ASP A 39 5.86 16.18 4.35
N ASN A 40 4.84 16.37 3.52
CA ASN A 40 3.47 16.67 3.94
C ASN A 40 2.62 15.42 4.18
N ASP A 41 3.18 14.22 4.00
CA ASP A 41 2.46 12.97 4.14
C ASP A 41 2.88 12.24 5.42
N GLY A 42 1.89 11.76 6.17
CA GLY A 42 2.08 10.84 7.28
C GLY A 42 1.92 9.39 6.81
N LEU A 43 2.74 8.49 7.33
CA LEU A 43 2.53 7.06 7.13
C LEU A 43 1.30 6.61 7.94
N GLU A 44 0.26 6.14 7.26
CA GLU A 44 -1.00 5.71 7.88
C GLU A 44 -1.03 4.21 8.13
N TYR A 45 -0.73 3.43 7.08
CA TYR A 45 -0.72 1.96 7.13
C TYR A 45 0.47 1.42 6.34
N VAL A 46 1.07 0.35 6.86
CA VAL A 46 1.99 -0.52 6.12
C VAL A 46 1.50 -1.93 6.32
N ALA A 47 1.11 -2.59 5.25
CA ALA A 47 0.67 -3.96 5.31
C ALA A 47 1.33 -4.82 4.23
N ARG A 48 1.36 -6.13 4.45
CA ARG A 48 1.97 -7.10 3.53
C ARG A 48 1.05 -8.29 3.33
N ASN A 49 0.96 -8.80 2.10
CA ASN A 49 0.24 -10.05 1.83
C ASN A 49 1.16 -11.28 1.84
N ASP A 50 0.58 -12.47 1.72
CA ASP A 50 1.31 -13.75 1.70
C ASP A 50 2.26 -13.89 0.49
N PHE A 51 2.12 -13.05 -0.55
CA PHE A 51 2.97 -13.03 -1.73
C PHE A 51 4.17 -12.07 -1.58
N GLY A 52 4.28 -11.36 -0.46
CA GLY A 52 5.35 -10.40 -0.21
C GLY A 52 5.13 -9.01 -0.80
N GLU A 53 3.93 -8.73 -1.34
CA GLU A 53 3.56 -7.40 -1.80
C GLU A 53 3.21 -6.52 -0.61
N TYR A 54 3.69 -5.28 -0.65
CA TYR A 54 3.45 -4.26 0.34
C TYR A 54 2.33 -3.33 -0.13
N PHE A 55 1.53 -2.88 0.84
CA PHE A 55 0.48 -1.89 0.71
C PHE A 55 0.82 -0.76 1.67
N ILE A 56 1.27 0.36 1.12
CA ILE A 56 1.78 1.50 1.87
C ILE A 56 0.81 2.66 1.66
N VAL A 57 0.14 3.06 2.73
CA VAL A 57 -0.85 4.12 2.70
C VAL A 57 -0.27 5.35 3.37
N HIS A 58 -0.24 6.44 2.63
CA HIS A 58 0.06 7.76 3.15
C HIS A 58 -1.22 8.57 3.29
N ARG A 59 -1.34 9.24 4.44
CA ARG A 59 -2.38 10.21 4.70
C ARG A 59 -1.77 11.61 4.66
N PRO A 60 -2.36 12.57 3.93
CA PRO A 60 -1.91 13.95 3.99
C PRO A 60 -2.03 14.49 5.43
N LYS A 61 -1.01 15.23 5.90
CA LYS A 61 -0.99 15.81 7.25
C LYS A 61 -2.05 16.89 7.42
N GLU A 62 -2.37 17.62 6.36
CA GLU A 62 -3.40 18.65 6.36
C GLU A 62 -4.71 18.07 5.78
N ASP A 63 -5.62 17.65 6.65
CA ASP A 63 -6.95 17.15 6.25
C ASP A 63 -7.86 18.23 5.61
N TRP A 64 -7.39 19.49 5.54
CA TRP A 64 -8.12 20.63 4.95
C TRP A 64 -7.78 20.84 3.47
N GLY A 65 -6.74 20.17 2.96
CA GLY A 65 -6.41 20.15 1.54
C GLY A 65 -7.37 19.24 0.75
N TYR A 66 -7.43 19.45 -0.57
CA TYR A 66 -8.03 18.50 -1.50
C TYR A 66 -7.12 17.28 -1.75
N ASP A 67 -6.04 17.11 -0.97
CA ASP A 67 -5.10 16.03 -1.13
C ASP A 67 -5.73 14.73 -0.64
N ASP A 68 -5.73 13.73 -1.52
CA ASP A 68 -6.26 12.40 -1.23
C ASP A 68 -5.16 11.51 -0.63
N PHE A 69 -5.57 10.41 0.01
CA PHE A 69 -4.64 9.37 0.44
C PHE A 69 -3.83 8.87 -0.76
N ARG A 70 -2.55 8.59 -0.53
CA ARG A 70 -1.70 7.95 -1.53
C ARG A 70 -1.49 6.49 -1.17
N LEU A 71 -1.52 5.62 -2.17
CA LEU A 71 -1.36 4.18 -1.98
C LEU A 71 -0.29 3.66 -2.92
N HIS A 72 0.75 3.07 -2.35
CA HIS A 72 1.82 2.40 -3.08
C HIS A 72 1.69 0.88 -2.89
N VAL A 73 1.69 0.14 -4.00
CA VAL A 73 1.49 -1.31 -4.02
C VAL A 73 2.63 -1.97 -4.78
N GLY A 74 3.13 -3.08 -4.25
CA GLY A 74 4.03 -3.97 -4.98
C GLY A 74 5.16 -4.54 -4.12
N MET A 75 6.15 -5.13 -4.78
CA MET A 75 7.35 -5.63 -4.11
C MET A 75 8.24 -4.47 -3.65
N PRO A 76 9.11 -4.64 -2.63
CA PRO A 76 9.99 -3.57 -2.14
C PRO A 76 10.78 -2.83 -3.23
N ASN A 77 11.31 -3.59 -4.20
CA ASN A 77 12.08 -3.07 -5.33
C ASN A 77 11.23 -2.60 -6.52
N LYS A 78 9.90 -2.72 -6.44
CA LYS A 78 8.97 -2.40 -7.53
C LYS A 78 7.62 -1.95 -6.97
N LEU A 79 7.66 -0.83 -6.24
CA LEU A 79 6.46 -0.15 -5.81
C LEU A 79 5.86 0.67 -6.95
N VAL A 80 4.55 0.61 -7.06
CA VAL A 80 3.76 1.39 -8.02
C VAL A 80 2.80 2.24 -7.21
N GLU A 81 2.72 3.53 -7.55
CA GLU A 81 1.69 4.39 -6.98
C GLU A 81 0.37 4.15 -7.72
N THR A 82 -0.68 3.91 -6.94
CA THR A 82 -2.01 3.59 -7.45
C THR A 82 -2.95 4.75 -7.26
N LYS A 83 -3.94 4.87 -8.15
CA LYS A 83 -4.97 5.89 -8.00
C LYS A 83 -5.95 5.46 -6.90
N VAL A 84 -5.98 6.22 -5.81
CA VAL A 84 -7.03 6.08 -4.79
C VAL A 84 -8.31 6.72 -5.32
N GLY A 85 -9.42 5.99 -5.23
CA GLY A 85 -10.73 6.46 -5.68
C GLY A 85 -11.63 6.94 -4.54
N CYS A 86 -11.64 6.22 -3.42
CA CYS A 86 -12.46 6.59 -2.27
C CYS A 86 -11.86 6.05 -0.98
N VAL A 87 -11.85 6.88 0.06
CA VAL A 87 -11.49 6.49 1.43
C VAL A 87 -12.71 6.67 2.32
N ARG A 88 -13.15 5.60 2.97
CA ARG A 88 -14.24 5.63 3.95
C ARG A 88 -13.71 5.23 5.32
N ARG A 89 -13.84 6.15 6.28
CA ARG A 89 -13.48 5.91 7.68
C ARG A 89 -14.74 5.85 8.53
N LEU A 90 -14.86 4.80 9.34
CA LEU A 90 -16.01 4.61 10.22
C LEU A 90 -15.75 5.22 11.59
N ARG A 91 -16.83 5.65 12.25
CA ARG A 91 -16.80 6.19 13.63
C ARG A 91 -16.83 5.06 14.67
N ASP A 92 -16.05 4.02 14.46
CA ASP A 92 -16.00 2.79 15.27
C ASP A 92 -14.60 2.57 15.88
N GLY A 93 -13.83 3.64 16.04
CA GLY A 93 -12.43 3.59 16.45
C GLY A 93 -11.44 3.54 15.29
N GLY A 94 -11.91 3.73 14.04
CA GLY A 94 -11.04 4.03 12.91
C GLY A 94 -10.92 2.91 11.89
N THR A 95 -11.95 2.09 11.70
CA THR A 95 -12.02 1.18 10.55
C THR A 95 -11.94 2.00 9.27
N THR A 96 -11.07 1.60 8.35
CA THR A 96 -10.81 2.30 7.09
C THR A 96 -11.00 1.35 5.91
N HIS A 97 -11.77 1.79 4.93
CA HIS A 97 -11.88 1.17 3.61
C HIS A 97 -11.24 2.09 2.58
N ILE A 98 -10.41 1.54 1.70
CA ILE A 98 -9.77 2.29 0.61
C ILE A 98 -10.06 1.58 -0.70
N SER A 99 -10.74 2.25 -1.62
CA SER A 99 -10.91 1.76 -2.99
C SER A 99 -9.83 2.36 -3.87
N TYR A 100 -9.16 1.54 -4.66
CA TYR A 100 -8.06 1.96 -5.53
C TYR A 100 -8.17 1.32 -6.91
N THR A 101 -7.48 1.91 -7.89
CA THR A 101 -7.33 1.34 -9.23
C THR A 101 -5.86 1.09 -9.51
N LEU A 102 -5.54 -0.14 -9.88
CA LEU A 102 -4.22 -0.59 -10.30
C LEU A 102 -4.38 -1.39 -11.59
N ASN A 103 -3.65 -1.06 -12.65
CA ASN A 103 -3.76 -1.73 -13.96
C ASN A 103 -5.21 -1.88 -14.46
N ASP A 104 -5.98 -0.78 -14.40
CA ASP A 104 -7.40 -0.69 -14.80
C ASP A 104 -8.35 -1.63 -14.03
N LYS A 105 -7.88 -2.25 -12.94
CA LYS A 105 -8.66 -3.12 -12.07
C LYS A 105 -8.88 -2.47 -10.71
N ILE A 106 -10.05 -2.74 -10.15
CA ILE A 106 -10.44 -2.20 -8.86
C ILE A 106 -9.92 -3.11 -7.75
N GLY A 107 -9.34 -2.48 -6.74
CA GLY A 107 -9.00 -3.10 -5.47
C GLY A 107 -9.64 -2.39 -4.29
N HIS A 108 -9.81 -3.14 -3.20
CA HIS A 108 -10.37 -2.66 -1.95
C HIS A 108 -9.50 -3.12 -0.79
N LEU A 109 -8.91 -2.16 -0.08
CA LEU A 109 -8.25 -2.41 1.19
C LEU A 109 -9.25 -2.23 2.33
N TYR A 110 -9.11 -3.11 3.30
CA TYR A 110 -9.84 -3.07 4.56
C TYR A 110 -8.84 -3.08 5.70
N PHE A 111 -8.92 -2.08 6.56
CA PHE A 111 -8.16 -1.98 7.80
C PHE A 111 -9.16 -1.89 8.97
N PRO A 112 -9.37 -2.96 9.74
CA PRO A 112 -10.31 -2.94 10.86
C PRO A 112 -9.83 -2.00 11.97
N SER A 113 -10.77 -1.42 12.73
CA SER A 113 -10.42 -0.71 13.95
C SER A 113 -9.74 -1.65 14.95
N ARG A 114 -8.90 -1.09 15.81
CA ARG A 114 -8.21 -1.85 16.88
C ARG A 114 -9.17 -2.57 17.85
N PHE A 115 -10.45 -2.21 17.85
CA PHE A 115 -11.47 -2.82 18.71
C PHE A 115 -12.12 -4.06 18.08
N LYS A 116 -11.92 -4.30 16.77
CA LYS A 116 -12.42 -5.46 16.04
C LYS A 116 -11.36 -6.57 16.03
N THR A 117 -11.11 -7.18 17.18
CA THR A 117 -9.99 -8.13 17.37
C THR A 117 -10.10 -9.43 16.57
N GLU A 118 -11.29 -9.79 16.12
CA GLU A 118 -11.53 -10.98 15.29
C GLU A 118 -11.32 -10.71 13.80
N GLU A 119 -11.27 -9.45 13.40
CA GLU A 119 -11.14 -9.04 12.01
C GLU A 119 -9.67 -8.77 11.67
N LYS A 120 -9.27 -9.13 10.46
CA LYS A 120 -7.90 -8.90 9.96
C LYS A 120 -7.91 -7.91 8.81
N PRO A 121 -6.86 -7.10 8.67
CA PRO A 121 -6.65 -6.32 7.46
C PRO A 121 -6.68 -7.24 6.24
N SER A 122 -7.26 -6.75 5.14
CA SER A 122 -7.38 -7.54 3.91
C SER A 122 -7.33 -6.66 2.68
N ASN A 123 -6.97 -7.28 1.56
CA ASN A 123 -7.12 -6.72 0.23
C ASN A 123 -8.08 -7.58 -0.58
N THR A 124 -8.96 -6.97 -1.35
CA THR A 124 -9.70 -7.64 -2.41
C THR A 124 -9.38 -6.97 -3.73
N TYR A 125 -8.70 -7.66 -4.63
CA TYR A 125 -8.29 -7.13 -5.94
C TYR A 125 -8.79 -8.07 -7.04
N ASP A 126 -9.51 -7.51 -8.02
CA ASP A 126 -10.08 -8.29 -9.13
C ASP A 126 -10.94 -9.48 -8.65
N GLY A 127 -11.72 -9.25 -7.59
CA GLY A 127 -12.58 -10.26 -6.96
C GLY A 127 -11.87 -11.31 -6.12
N LYS A 128 -10.54 -11.25 -5.97
CA LYS A 128 -9.75 -12.16 -5.13
C LYS A 128 -9.34 -11.49 -3.84
N SER A 129 -9.65 -12.12 -2.72
CA SER A 129 -9.29 -11.62 -1.40
C SER A 129 -8.01 -12.26 -0.87
N SER A 130 -7.19 -11.46 -0.20
CA SER A 130 -6.03 -11.90 0.58
C SER A 130 -6.06 -11.24 1.96
N THR A 131 -5.60 -11.98 2.97
CA THR A 131 -5.35 -11.41 4.29
C THR A 131 -4.05 -10.61 4.23
N LEU A 132 -3.99 -9.51 4.98
CA LEU A 132 -2.78 -8.71 5.12
C LEU A 132 -2.28 -8.77 6.56
N GLU A 133 -0.97 -8.87 6.70
CA GLU A 133 -0.25 -8.61 7.93
C GLU A 133 -0.07 -7.10 8.10
N ASN A 134 -0.54 -6.52 9.19
CA ASN A 134 -0.27 -5.11 9.49
C ASN A 134 1.11 -4.97 10.14
N LEU A 135 2.00 -4.24 9.48
CA LEU A 135 3.39 -4.01 9.89
C LEU A 135 3.58 -2.66 10.59
N ALA A 136 2.60 -1.75 10.48
CA ALA A 136 2.58 -0.48 11.20
C ALA A 136 1.28 -0.36 11.99
N THR A 137 1.35 -0.56 13.31
CA THR A 137 0.24 -0.29 14.23
C THR A 137 0.32 1.16 14.72
N ARG A 138 -0.78 1.89 14.56
CA ARG A 138 -1.05 3.12 15.30
C ARG A 138 -1.28 2.84 16.79
#